data_AF-A0A2C9JKL6-F1
#
_entry.id   AF-A0A2C9JKL6-F1
#
_cell.length_a   1.000
_cell.length_b   1.000
_cell.length_c   1.000
_cell.angle_alpha   90.00
_cell.angle_beta   90.00
_cell.angle_gamma   90.00
#
_symmetry.space_group_name_H-M   'P 1'
#
loop_
_entity.id
_entity.type
_entity.pdbx_description
1 polymer ?
#
loop_
_entity_poly.entity_id
_entity_poly.type
_entity_poly.pdbx_seq_one_letter_code
_entity_poly.pdbx_strand_id
1 'polypeptide(L)'
;MVEDKEVIPYGDIPGFPVSTVPGHEGKLVFGTLSGKSVVLMQGRFHCYEGYSAQQTTLPVRVFHLMGIKTLFVTNAAGGINRGYNVGDIMVIKDHINLAGFAGVNPLVGPNDTRYGPRFPPMSRAYDLDIRKLALSLAKEMGFGDFIREGVYSALIGPNFETVSECKYLQVVGADATGELKLLLT
;
A
#
# COMPACT_ATOMS: atom_id res chain seq x y z
N MET A 1 20.97 -2.31 -0.11
CA MET A 1 20.57 -1.95 1.28
C MET A 1 20.52 -0.42 1.34
N VAL A 2 19.80 0.20 2.28
CA VAL A 2 19.81 1.68 2.43
C VAL A 2 21.13 2.11 3.10
N GLU A 3 21.77 3.14 2.58
CA GLU A 3 23.01 3.75 3.06
C GLU A 3 22.72 5.08 3.78
N ASP A 4 23.69 5.59 4.55
CA ASP A 4 23.60 6.88 5.28
C ASP A 4 22.31 7.07 6.08
N LYS A 5 22.00 6.09 6.93
CA LYS A 5 20.69 6.01 7.58
C LYS A 5 20.53 7.02 8.72
N GLU A 6 19.42 7.74 8.68
CA GLU A 6 18.86 8.43 9.84
C GLU A 6 17.52 7.78 10.21
N VAL A 7 17.34 7.46 11.49
CA VAL A 7 16.18 6.68 11.96
C VAL A 7 15.39 7.50 12.96
N ILE A 8 14.10 7.66 12.73
CA ILE A 8 13.18 8.38 13.61
C ILE A 8 12.04 7.44 14.02
N PRO A 9 11.96 7.03 15.30
CA PRO A 9 10.82 6.27 15.83
C PRO A 9 9.51 7.03 15.63
N TYR A 10 8.40 6.34 15.35
CA TYR A 10 7.09 6.98 15.17
C TYR A 10 6.64 7.74 16.41
N GLY A 11 6.96 7.25 17.60
CA GLY A 11 6.62 7.90 18.87
C GLY A 11 7.28 9.27 19.06
N ASP A 12 8.37 9.55 18.35
CA ASP A 12 9.08 10.84 18.42
C ASP A 12 8.54 11.86 17.40
N ILE A 13 7.62 11.44 16.52
CA ILE A 13 7.04 12.30 15.47
C ILE A 13 5.66 12.78 15.93
N PRO A 14 5.46 14.09 16.16
CA PRO A 14 4.19 14.62 16.60
C PRO A 14 3.03 14.25 15.67
N GLY A 15 1.98 13.65 16.24
CA GLY A 15 0.77 13.24 15.52
C GLY A 15 0.86 11.91 14.77
N PHE A 16 2.02 11.24 14.73
CA PHE A 16 2.11 9.91 14.13
C PHE A 16 1.43 8.85 15.01
N PRO A 17 0.72 7.88 14.42
CA PRO A 17 0.28 6.68 15.13
C PRO A 17 1.48 5.80 15.55
N VAL A 18 1.23 4.84 16.45
CA VAL A 18 2.22 3.83 16.86
C VAL A 18 1.80 2.47 16.33
N SER A 19 2.70 1.75 15.65
CA SER A 19 2.42 0.41 15.13
C SER A 19 2.36 -0.59 16.29
N THR A 20 1.31 -1.41 16.33
CA THR A 20 1.14 -2.44 17.38
C THR A 20 1.28 -3.88 16.87
N VAL A 21 1.37 -4.05 15.54
CA VAL A 21 1.47 -5.36 14.88
C VAL A 21 2.87 -5.96 15.00
N PRO A 22 3.02 -7.25 15.36
CA PRO A 22 4.31 -7.94 15.37
C PRO A 22 5.05 -7.82 14.02
N GLY A 23 6.34 -7.50 14.07
CA GLY A 23 7.16 -7.27 12.87
C GLY A 23 7.07 -5.86 12.28
N HIS A 24 6.24 -4.97 12.85
CA HIS A 24 6.24 -3.55 12.52
C HIS A 24 7.10 -2.80 13.53
N GLU A 25 8.34 -2.47 13.16
CA GLU A 25 9.31 -1.83 14.08
C GLU A 25 8.91 -0.41 14.51
N GLY A 26 8.03 0.25 13.75
CA GLY A 26 7.45 1.53 14.13
C GLY A 26 8.39 2.72 13.95
N LYS A 27 9.10 2.81 12.82
CA LYS A 27 10.07 3.90 12.58
C LYS A 27 10.18 4.31 11.11
N LEU A 28 10.51 5.59 10.88
CA LEU A 28 10.95 6.10 9.59
C LEU A 28 12.46 5.92 9.46
N VAL A 29 12.91 5.47 8.29
CA VAL A 29 14.33 5.35 7.95
C VAL A 29 14.61 6.19 6.71
N PHE A 30 15.32 7.30 6.91
CA PHE A 30 15.85 8.13 5.84
C PHE A 30 17.21 7.62 5.41
N GLY A 31 17.58 7.86 4.15
CA GLY A 31 18.91 7.53 3.66
C GLY A 31 18.96 7.52 2.14
N THR A 32 19.93 6.79 1.60
CA THR A 32 20.14 6.64 0.16
C THR A 32 19.97 5.19 -0.28
N LEU A 33 19.29 4.96 -1.41
CA LEU A 33 19.15 3.65 -2.04
C LEU A 33 19.52 3.78 -3.51
N SER A 34 20.62 3.13 -3.91
CA SER A 34 21.15 3.21 -5.28
C SER A 34 21.32 4.66 -5.77
N GLY A 35 21.86 5.53 -4.91
CA GLY A 35 22.09 6.95 -5.19
C GLY A 35 20.83 7.84 -5.18
N LYS A 36 19.67 7.33 -4.73
CA LYS A 36 18.43 8.10 -4.57
C LYS A 36 18.09 8.31 -3.11
N SER A 37 17.75 9.53 -2.73
CA SER A 37 17.21 9.81 -1.39
C SER A 37 15.86 9.13 -1.21
N VAL A 38 15.70 8.38 -0.12
CA VAL A 38 14.50 7.62 0.20
C VAL A 38 14.12 7.80 1.67
N VAL A 39 12.83 7.61 1.95
CA VAL A 39 12.33 7.35 3.30
C VAL A 39 11.55 6.03 3.26
N LEU A 40 11.82 5.17 4.24
CA LEU A 40 11.15 3.88 4.39
C LEU A 40 10.31 3.90 5.65
N MET A 41 9.05 3.47 5.52
CA MET A 41 8.22 3.12 6.67
C MET A 41 8.53 1.68 7.09
N GLN A 42 9.30 1.51 8.17
CA GLN A 42 9.55 0.20 8.76
C GLN A 42 8.45 -0.11 9.78
N GLY A 43 7.39 -0.73 9.27
CA GLY A 43 6.12 -0.86 9.96
C GLY A 43 5.11 0.14 9.41
N ARG A 44 3.86 -0.28 9.35
CA ARG A 44 2.71 0.49 8.87
C ARG A 44 1.61 0.51 9.93
N PHE A 45 0.57 1.27 9.66
CA PHE A 45 -0.64 1.31 10.47
C PHE A 45 -1.78 0.69 9.68
N HIS A 46 -2.64 -0.06 10.35
CA HIS A 46 -3.82 -0.67 9.73
C HIS A 46 -5.09 -0.28 10.49
N CYS A 47 -6.21 -0.21 9.77
CA CYS A 47 -7.48 0.16 10.39
C CYS A 47 -7.98 -0.90 11.39
N TYR A 48 -7.61 -2.19 11.23
CA TYR A 48 -7.94 -3.21 12.21
C TYR A 48 -7.22 -3.01 13.57
N GLU A 49 -6.19 -2.16 13.64
CA GLU A 49 -5.57 -1.75 14.91
C GLU A 49 -6.42 -0.70 15.66
N GLY A 50 -7.55 -0.28 15.09
CA GLY A 50 -8.46 0.73 15.64
C GLY A 50 -8.21 2.15 15.12
N TYR A 51 -7.23 2.33 14.23
CA TYR A 51 -6.96 3.62 13.61
C TYR A 51 -7.96 3.96 12.50
N SER A 52 -8.30 5.24 12.38
CA SER A 52 -9.09 5.72 11.25
C SER A 52 -8.30 5.66 9.94
N ALA A 53 -9.01 5.67 8.80
CA ALA A 53 -8.37 5.73 7.49
C ALA A 53 -7.47 6.97 7.33
N GLN A 54 -7.83 8.09 7.96
CA GLN A 54 -7.03 9.32 7.96
C GLN A 54 -5.75 9.18 8.79
N GLN A 55 -5.80 8.48 9.92
CA GLN A 55 -4.62 8.21 10.74
C GLN A 55 -3.64 7.29 10.03
N THR A 56 -4.14 6.24 9.37
CA THR A 56 -3.28 5.27 8.67
C THR A 56 -2.61 5.86 7.42
N THR A 57 -3.19 6.88 6.78
CA THR A 57 -2.62 7.55 5.61
C THR A 57 -1.91 8.87 5.90
N LEU A 58 -1.90 9.35 7.15
CA LEU A 58 -1.21 10.58 7.56
C LEU A 58 0.25 10.66 7.05
N PRO A 59 1.08 9.59 7.13
CA PRO A 59 2.46 9.65 6.66
C PRO A 59 2.58 10.04 5.18
N VAL A 60 1.62 9.67 4.34
CA VAL A 60 1.63 10.02 2.90
C VAL A 60 1.51 11.53 2.70
N ARG A 61 0.68 12.20 3.50
CA ARG A 61 0.56 13.67 3.46
C ARG A 61 1.84 14.34 3.95
N VAL A 62 2.49 13.77 4.96
CA VAL A 62 3.80 14.25 5.42
C VAL A 62 4.86 14.08 4.33
N PHE A 63 4.91 12.92 3.68
CA PHE A 63 5.83 12.67 2.57
C PHE A 63 5.61 13.62 1.39
N HIS A 64 4.35 13.91 1.06
CA HIS A 64 4.01 14.93 0.06
C HIS A 64 4.60 16.30 0.43
N LEU A 65 4.42 16.74 1.69
CA LEU A 65 4.98 18.02 2.16
C LEU A 65 6.51 18.03 2.19
N MET A 66 7.15 16.86 2.35
CA MET A 66 8.60 16.69 2.22
C MET A 66 9.10 16.70 0.77
N GLY A 67 8.19 16.79 -0.21
CA GLY A 67 8.53 16.82 -1.64
C GLY A 67 8.70 15.45 -2.29
N ILE A 68 8.23 14.37 -1.65
CA ILE A 68 8.26 13.03 -2.25
C ILE A 68 7.25 12.96 -3.40
N LYS A 69 7.72 12.44 -4.54
CA LYS A 69 6.94 12.37 -5.80
C LYS A 69 6.52 10.96 -6.19
N THR A 70 7.12 9.94 -5.59
CA THR A 70 6.88 8.54 -5.92
C THR A 70 6.78 7.74 -4.63
N LEU A 71 5.67 7.02 -4.46
CA LEU A 71 5.44 6.14 -3.33
C LEU A 71 5.41 4.69 -3.82
N PHE A 72 6.34 3.88 -3.33
CA PHE A 72 6.29 2.44 -3.50
C PHE A 72 5.60 1.83 -2.28
N VAL A 73 4.50 1.11 -2.51
CA VAL A 73 3.74 0.42 -1.45
C VAL A 73 3.94 -1.08 -1.60
N THR A 74 4.35 -1.74 -0.52
CA THR A 74 4.52 -3.19 -0.47
C THR A 74 3.62 -3.79 0.59
N ASN A 75 3.12 -5.00 0.33
CA ASN A 75 2.37 -5.77 1.30
C ASN A 75 2.46 -7.27 1.03
N ALA A 76 2.11 -8.05 2.06
CA ALA A 76 1.70 -9.43 1.90
C ALA A 76 0.19 -9.50 1.64
N ALA A 77 -0.22 -10.44 0.79
CA ALA A 77 -1.59 -10.66 0.36
C ALA A 77 -1.89 -12.16 0.20
N GLY A 78 -3.15 -12.55 0.38
CA GLY A 78 -3.67 -13.85 -0.02
C GLY A 78 -3.96 -13.89 -1.52
N GLY A 79 -3.56 -14.98 -2.19
CA GLY A 79 -3.85 -15.20 -3.60
C GLY A 79 -5.29 -15.64 -3.83
N ILE A 80 -6.07 -14.84 -4.56
CA ILE A 80 -7.43 -15.19 -5.00
C ILE A 80 -7.38 -15.84 -6.40
N ASN A 81 -6.45 -15.36 -7.24
CA ASN A 81 -6.18 -15.96 -8.54
C ASN A 81 -5.55 -17.35 -8.35
N ARG A 82 -6.21 -18.38 -8.88
CA ARG A 82 -5.78 -19.79 -8.76
C ARG A 82 -4.47 -20.10 -9.48
N GLY A 83 -4.02 -19.22 -10.37
CA GLY A 83 -2.73 -19.35 -11.06
C GLY A 83 -1.55 -18.83 -10.26
N TYR A 84 -1.77 -18.23 -9.07
CA TYR A 84 -0.70 -17.69 -8.25
C TYR A 84 -0.22 -18.71 -7.23
N ASN A 85 1.07 -18.61 -6.88
CA ASN A 85 1.71 -19.44 -5.88
C ASN A 85 2.23 -18.61 -4.71
N VAL A 86 2.41 -19.24 -3.55
CA VAL A 86 3.12 -18.62 -2.42
C VAL A 86 4.52 -18.22 -2.88
N GLY A 87 4.89 -16.96 -2.66
CA GLY A 87 6.17 -16.40 -3.10
C GLY A 87 6.11 -15.64 -4.42
N ASP A 88 5.01 -15.71 -5.17
CA ASP A 88 4.79 -14.84 -6.33
C ASP A 88 4.77 -13.36 -5.90
N ILE A 89 5.30 -12.50 -6.77
CA ILE A 89 5.23 -11.04 -6.61
C ILE A 89 4.18 -10.51 -7.58
N MET A 90 3.15 -9.85 -7.08
CA MET A 90 2.13 -9.22 -7.92
C MET A 90 2.32 -7.70 -7.97
N VAL A 91 2.54 -7.18 -9.18
CA VAL A 91 2.41 -5.75 -9.46
C VAL A 91 0.92 -5.38 -9.46
N ILE A 92 0.53 -4.46 -8.59
CA ILE A 92 -0.87 -4.00 -8.51
C ILE A 92 -1.16 -3.07 -9.69
N LYS A 93 -2.07 -3.46 -10.57
CA LYS A 93 -2.53 -2.60 -11.68
C LYS A 93 -3.77 -1.78 -11.35
N ASP A 94 -4.57 -2.26 -10.41
CA ASP A 94 -5.82 -1.64 -9.97
C ASP A 94 -6.23 -2.17 -8.59
N HIS A 95 -7.25 -1.57 -7.97
CA HIS A 95 -7.80 -2.08 -6.71
C HIS A 95 -9.32 -2.05 -6.64
N ILE A 96 -9.86 -2.93 -5.79
CA ILE A 96 -11.24 -2.88 -5.33
C ILE A 96 -11.22 -2.42 -3.87
N ASN A 97 -11.75 -1.22 -3.64
CA ASN A 97 -11.82 -0.61 -2.31
C ASN A 97 -13.20 -0.91 -1.67
N LEU A 98 -13.36 -2.13 -1.15
CA LEU A 98 -14.61 -2.56 -0.53
C LEU A 98 -14.96 -1.72 0.71
N ALA A 99 -13.97 -1.36 1.52
CA ALA A 99 -14.15 -0.49 2.68
C ALA A 99 -14.65 0.91 2.27
N GLY A 100 -14.14 1.44 1.15
CA GLY A 100 -14.54 2.73 0.59
C GLY A 100 -15.98 2.75 0.09
N PHE A 101 -16.49 1.65 -0.47
CA PHE A 101 -17.91 1.53 -0.81
C PHE A 101 -18.82 1.64 0.42
N ALA A 102 -18.34 1.24 1.60
CA ALA A 102 -19.02 1.39 2.87
C ALA A 102 -18.71 2.72 3.60
N GLY A 103 -18.02 3.66 2.96
CA GLY A 103 -17.71 4.99 3.52
C GLY A 103 -16.41 5.06 4.34
N VAL A 104 -15.64 3.97 4.42
CA VAL A 104 -14.29 4.01 5.04
C VAL A 104 -13.27 4.43 3.99
N ASN A 105 -13.11 5.75 3.83
CA ASN A 105 -12.18 6.34 2.87
C ASN A 105 -11.42 7.53 3.51
N PRO A 106 -10.10 7.70 3.29
CA PRO A 106 -9.31 8.73 3.97
C PRO A 106 -9.66 10.17 3.54
N LEU A 107 -10.43 10.36 2.46
CA LEU A 107 -10.92 11.65 1.99
C LEU A 107 -12.32 12.02 2.51
N VAL A 108 -12.95 11.14 3.30
CA VAL A 108 -14.19 11.50 4.00
C VAL A 108 -13.89 12.59 5.02
N GLY A 109 -14.70 13.64 5.00
CA GLY A 109 -14.50 14.87 5.77
C GLY A 109 -14.25 16.10 4.88
N PRO A 110 -13.87 17.24 5.46
CA PRO A 110 -13.50 18.46 4.71
C PRO A 110 -12.31 18.24 3.78
N ASN A 111 -12.32 18.90 2.62
CA ASN A 111 -11.20 18.85 1.67
C ASN A 111 -10.26 20.04 1.87
N ASP A 112 -8.98 19.74 2.03
CA ASP A 112 -7.93 20.76 2.05
C ASP A 112 -7.27 20.83 0.66
N THR A 113 -7.50 21.95 -0.02
CA THR A 113 -7.08 22.16 -1.41
C THR A 113 -5.56 22.22 -1.60
N ARG A 114 -4.79 22.30 -0.50
CA ARG A 114 -3.32 22.23 -0.54
C ARG A 114 -2.80 20.85 -0.96
N TYR A 115 -3.55 19.77 -0.72
CA TYR A 115 -3.15 18.41 -1.06
C TYR A 115 -3.71 17.95 -2.41
N GLY A 116 -4.90 18.40 -2.79
CA GLY A 116 -5.53 17.96 -4.03
C GLY A 116 -6.99 18.37 -4.21
N PRO A 117 -7.60 17.93 -5.32
CA PRO A 117 -8.99 18.23 -5.64
C PRO A 117 -9.94 17.45 -4.73
N ARG A 118 -11.18 17.93 -4.60
CA ARG A 118 -12.22 17.25 -3.81
C ARG A 118 -12.56 15.85 -4.33
N PHE A 119 -12.49 15.65 -5.63
CA PHE A 119 -12.88 14.42 -6.32
C PHE A 119 -11.74 13.94 -7.21
N PRO A 120 -10.70 13.30 -6.65
CA PRO A 120 -9.59 12.80 -7.44
C PRO A 120 -10.01 11.56 -8.27
N PRO A 121 -9.63 11.49 -9.56
CA PRO A 121 -9.85 10.29 -10.35
C PRO A 121 -8.84 9.20 -9.96
N MET A 122 -9.30 7.96 -9.80
CA MET A 122 -8.46 6.81 -9.40
C MET A 122 -8.03 5.90 -10.57
N SER A 123 -8.50 6.17 -11.79
CA SER A 123 -8.23 5.33 -12.98
C SER A 123 -6.74 5.23 -13.39
N ARG A 124 -5.89 6.12 -12.86
CA ARG A 124 -4.44 6.12 -13.06
C ARG A 124 -3.67 6.14 -11.73
N ALA A 125 -4.27 5.65 -10.65
CA ALA A 125 -3.62 5.62 -9.33
C ALA A 125 -2.33 4.76 -9.32
N TYR A 126 -2.26 3.75 -10.18
CA TYR A 126 -1.09 2.90 -10.38
C TYR A 126 -0.40 3.25 -11.70
N ASP A 127 0.78 3.86 -11.61
CA ASP A 127 1.50 4.39 -12.76
C ASP A 127 1.82 3.31 -13.80
N LEU A 128 1.35 3.50 -15.03
CA LEU A 128 1.48 2.52 -16.11
C LEU A 128 2.94 2.27 -16.50
N ASP A 129 3.77 3.30 -16.50
CA ASP A 129 5.14 3.21 -16.99
C ASP A 129 6.04 2.54 -15.95
N ILE A 130 5.85 2.85 -14.66
CA ILE A 130 6.52 2.14 -13.56
C ILE A 130 6.13 0.65 -13.55
N ARG A 131 4.84 0.31 -13.76
CA ARG A 131 4.40 -1.09 -13.83
C ARG A 131 5.05 -1.85 -14.99
N LYS A 132 5.04 -1.26 -16.19
CA LYS A 132 5.69 -1.86 -17.37
C LYS A 132 7.18 -2.08 -17.14
N LEU A 133 7.86 -1.09 -16.55
CA LEU A 133 9.28 -1.18 -16.22
C LEU A 133 9.55 -2.29 -15.20
N ALA A 134 8.74 -2.41 -14.16
CA ALA A 134 8.89 -3.48 -13.17
C ALA A 134 8.72 -4.87 -13.81
N LEU A 135 7.72 -5.05 -14.67
CA LEU A 135 7.47 -6.31 -15.38
C LEU A 135 8.56 -6.65 -16.41
N SER A 136 9.11 -5.65 -17.12
CA SER A 136 10.19 -5.88 -18.08
C SER A 136 11.49 -6.27 -17.36
N LEU A 137 11.86 -5.53 -16.32
CA LEU A 137 13.05 -5.82 -15.51
C LEU A 137 12.97 -7.20 -14.86
N ALA A 138 11.80 -7.59 -14.34
CA ALA A 138 11.61 -8.92 -13.77
C ALA A 138 11.89 -10.01 -14.82
N LYS A 139 11.43 -9.85 -16.06
CA LYS A 139 11.73 -10.80 -17.14
C LYS A 139 13.21 -10.82 -17.51
N GLU A 140 13.82 -9.64 -17.65
CA GLU A 140 15.25 -9.50 -17.98
C GLU A 140 16.15 -10.15 -16.91
N MET A 141 15.75 -10.08 -15.64
CA MET A 141 16.46 -10.68 -14.51
C MET A 141 16.17 -12.19 -14.33
N GLY A 142 15.36 -12.80 -15.20
CA GLY A 142 14.99 -14.22 -15.08
C GLY A 142 13.92 -14.52 -14.02
N PHE A 143 13.18 -13.51 -13.56
CA PHE A 143 12.09 -13.62 -12.58
C PHE A 143 10.70 -13.67 -13.22
N GLY A 144 10.63 -13.92 -14.54
CA GLY A 144 9.38 -13.97 -15.30
C GLY A 144 8.36 -14.99 -14.81
N ASP A 145 8.81 -16.07 -14.16
CA ASP A 145 7.96 -17.19 -13.77
C ASP A 145 7.09 -16.91 -12.52
N PHE A 146 7.53 -16.00 -11.65
CA PHE A 146 6.84 -15.65 -10.40
C PHE A 146 6.40 -14.19 -10.31
N ILE A 147 6.66 -13.37 -11.35
CA ILE A 147 6.11 -12.03 -11.45
C ILE A 147 4.70 -12.06 -12.07
N ARG A 148 3.76 -11.39 -11.41
CA ARG A 148 2.34 -11.30 -11.80
C ARG A 148 1.92 -9.85 -11.92
N GLU A 149 0.78 -9.61 -12.55
CA GLU A 149 0.10 -8.31 -12.54
C GLU A 149 -1.40 -8.53 -12.32
N GLY A 150 -2.01 -7.79 -11.38
CA GLY A 150 -3.39 -8.09 -10.96
C GLY A 150 -4.08 -7.00 -10.14
N VAL A 151 -5.35 -7.24 -9.86
CA VAL A 151 -6.24 -6.36 -9.08
C VAL A 151 -6.18 -6.73 -7.60
N TYR A 152 -5.92 -5.76 -6.74
CA TYR A 152 -5.87 -5.96 -5.28
C TYR A 152 -7.20 -5.59 -4.62
N SER A 153 -7.76 -6.49 -3.81
CA SER A 153 -8.92 -6.18 -2.97
C SER A 153 -8.49 -5.80 -1.55
N ALA A 154 -8.92 -4.62 -1.10
CA ALA A 154 -8.62 -4.11 0.23
C ALA A 154 -9.79 -4.32 1.20
N LEU A 155 -9.58 -5.16 2.22
CA LEU A 155 -10.55 -5.47 3.30
C LEU A 155 -10.10 -4.84 4.62
N ILE A 156 -10.95 -4.68 5.63
CA ILE A 156 -10.51 -4.12 6.92
C ILE A 156 -9.75 -5.15 7.77
N GLY A 157 -10.19 -6.42 7.79
CA GLY A 157 -9.66 -7.45 8.70
C GLY A 157 -10.21 -7.32 10.15
N PRO A 158 -9.62 -8.00 11.15
CA PRO A 158 -8.36 -8.76 11.10
C PRO A 158 -8.52 -10.26 10.81
N ASN A 159 -9.74 -10.80 10.79
CA ASN A 159 -9.93 -12.19 10.37
C ASN A 159 -9.63 -12.33 8.88
N PHE A 160 -9.05 -13.46 8.50
CA PHE A 160 -8.93 -13.84 7.10
C PHE A 160 -10.29 -14.18 6.50
N GLU A 161 -10.32 -14.23 5.18
CA GLU A 161 -11.52 -14.45 4.40
C GLU A 161 -12.04 -15.89 4.55
N THR A 162 -13.35 -16.03 4.63
CA THR A 162 -14.05 -17.30 4.50
C THR A 162 -14.01 -17.79 3.05
N VAL A 163 -14.33 -19.08 2.85
CA VAL A 163 -14.43 -19.67 1.50
C VAL A 163 -15.40 -18.89 0.59
N SER A 164 -16.52 -18.41 1.14
CA SER A 164 -17.52 -17.66 0.38
C SER A 164 -17.03 -16.27 0.00
N GLU A 165 -16.31 -15.59 0.89
CA GLU A 165 -15.69 -14.29 0.61
C GLU A 165 -14.59 -14.43 -0.45
N CYS A 166 -13.73 -15.46 -0.38
CA CYS A 166 -12.75 -15.74 -1.43
C CYS A 166 -13.40 -15.96 -2.79
N LYS A 167 -14.50 -16.73 -2.84
CA LYS A 167 -15.27 -16.94 -4.09
C LYS A 167 -15.88 -15.63 -4.59
N TYR A 168 -16.44 -14.82 -3.71
CA TYR A 168 -16.97 -13.50 -4.06
C TYR A 168 -15.88 -12.62 -4.69
N LEU A 169 -14.72 -12.51 -4.03
CA LEU A 169 -13.56 -11.74 -4.50
C LEU A 169 -13.10 -12.21 -5.89
N GLN A 170 -13.08 -13.52 -6.11
CA GLN A 170 -12.76 -14.11 -7.41
C GLN A 170 -13.78 -13.68 -8.48
N VAL A 171 -15.07 -13.70 -8.16
CA VAL A 171 -16.15 -13.33 -9.09
C VAL A 171 -16.11 -11.84 -9.46
N VAL A 172 -15.78 -10.97 -8.50
CA VAL A 172 -15.67 -9.52 -8.74
C VAL A 172 -14.33 -9.11 -9.36
N GLY A 173 -13.46 -10.08 -9.68
CA GLY A 173 -12.24 -9.86 -10.46
C GLY A 173 -11.01 -9.46 -9.64
N ALA A 174 -10.96 -9.76 -8.34
CA ALA A 174 -9.75 -9.61 -7.55
C ALA A 174 -8.76 -10.75 -7.83
N ASP A 175 -7.47 -10.44 -7.91
CA ASP A 175 -6.39 -11.40 -8.06
C ASP A 175 -5.68 -11.71 -6.74
N ALA A 176 -5.61 -10.71 -5.85
CA ALA A 176 -5.09 -10.85 -4.50
C ALA A 176 -5.93 -10.03 -3.52
N THR A 177 -5.91 -10.39 -2.24
CA THR A 177 -6.59 -9.65 -1.19
C THR A 177 -5.73 -9.49 0.04
N GLY A 178 -5.94 -8.41 0.78
CA GLY A 178 -5.33 -8.22 2.08
C GLY A 178 -5.96 -7.04 2.81
N GLU A 179 -5.46 -6.81 4.01
CA GLU A 179 -6.08 -5.94 5.00
C GLU A 179 -5.59 -4.50 4.81
N LEU A 180 -6.47 -3.61 4.36
CA LEU A 180 -6.34 -2.17 4.17
C LEU A 180 -4.98 -1.60 4.60
N LYS A 181 -4.09 -1.51 3.62
CA LYS A 181 -2.73 -0.96 3.74
C LYS A 181 -2.74 0.27 2.87
N LEU A 182 -2.83 1.46 3.48
CA LEU A 182 -2.76 2.75 2.80
C LEU A 182 -3.49 2.79 1.45
N LEU A 183 -4.81 3.00 1.46
CA LEU A 183 -5.44 3.44 0.22
C LEU A 183 -4.90 4.81 -0.11
N LEU A 184 -4.16 4.87 -1.21
CA LEU A 184 -3.71 6.07 -1.88
C LEU A 184 -4.92 7.00 -2.05
N THR A 185 -4.98 8.03 -1.23
CA THR A 185 -5.80 9.22 -1.48
C THR A 185 -5.08 10.46 -0.98
#